data_AF-A0A2V7S6B1-F1
#
_entry.id   AF-A0A2V7S6B1-F1
#
_cell.length_a   1.000
_cell.length_b   1.000
_cell.length_c   1.000
_cell.angle_alpha   90.00
_cell.angle_beta   90.00
_cell.angle_gamma   90.00
#
_symmetry.space_group_name_H-M   'P 1'
#
loop_
_entity.id
_entity.type
_entity.pdbx_description
1 polymer ?
#
loop_
_entity_poly.entity_id
_entity_poly.type
_entity_poly.pdbx_seq_one_letter_code
_entity_poly.pdbx_strand_id
1 'polypeptide(L)'
;MRGVELLCYREKLMAGLPNFATYFGRDMLMTALLMQPVWAPAMPEHVIASALRKLSPDGDVSHEEALGGQAIRENAAEYNRLLEEARSRSTGQAARDLLGRARAVLGNLQAVRENYIMIDDDFQLPVVAARYLADPRVPSLEKRRFLLAERRLPRLVANLAFVARQAEPYARAPAATSLVSFPHSPDGGGHWISASWRDSRAGYAGGRFAMDVNVIWVPHALEGVGTILDALEQAGFTAAALDSLAPAIRRAPLATYARDRAALRQAVAVWKGAERHFQVALPPDVVTEAVAAKLHSLPPPEGDYWESVRRRAGPPPLTGADTLRFLALSLDAEGRPIPIVNTDPAMLLLLDPLGRDRTLQLVGPIMLRYPWGLFVEDLGPLAANDAYASPDVWDSFRRDRYHSPTVVWGRDVNALLAGLATQILAAAPGSDVSALQDALRRTVTAVERSGLRHAELWSYRIDAGGGRLLPERYGTSSDVQLWSLTDLAVEYLLARLPQP
;
A
#
# COMPACT_ATOMS: atom_id res chain seq x y z
N MET A 1 2.39 -11.98 -21.55
CA MET A 1 3.07 -13.15 -20.94
C MET A 1 4.59 -12.99 -20.82
N ARG A 2 5.33 -12.49 -21.83
CA ARG A 2 6.80 -12.35 -21.75
C ARG A 2 7.32 -11.51 -20.55
N GLY A 3 6.60 -10.48 -20.13
CA GLY A 3 7.01 -9.64 -18.99
C GLY A 3 7.00 -10.36 -17.64
N VAL A 4 5.97 -11.18 -17.34
CA VAL A 4 5.88 -11.92 -16.06
C VAL A 4 6.98 -12.98 -15.99
N GLU A 5 7.26 -13.66 -17.11
CA GLU A 5 8.35 -14.63 -17.20
C GLU A 5 9.72 -13.99 -16.92
N LEU A 6 9.96 -12.79 -17.43
CA LEU A 6 11.20 -12.03 -17.19
C LEU A 6 11.38 -11.65 -15.71
N LEU A 7 10.28 -11.41 -15.00
CA LEU A 7 10.29 -11.03 -13.58
C LEU A 7 10.18 -12.24 -12.64
N CYS A 8 9.93 -13.44 -13.14
CA CYS A 8 9.75 -14.63 -12.32
C CYS A 8 11.06 -15.41 -12.17
N TYR A 9 11.58 -15.46 -10.94
CA TYR A 9 12.75 -16.24 -10.59
C TYR A 9 12.37 -17.36 -9.62
N ARG A 10 13.19 -18.42 -9.52
CA ARG A 10 12.88 -19.57 -8.66
C ARG A 10 12.61 -19.19 -7.19
N GLU A 11 13.20 -18.10 -6.73
CA GLU A 11 13.16 -17.68 -5.33
C GLU A 11 12.21 -16.50 -5.06
N LYS A 12 11.74 -15.80 -6.09
CA LYS A 12 11.02 -14.52 -5.96
C LYS A 12 10.43 -14.03 -7.28
N LEU A 13 9.46 -13.13 -7.19
CA LEU A 13 9.14 -12.20 -8.27
C LEU A 13 9.97 -10.92 -8.08
N MET A 14 10.60 -10.45 -9.15
CA MET A 14 11.35 -9.19 -9.15
C MET A 14 10.40 -8.01 -9.32
N ALA A 15 10.70 -6.88 -8.66
CA ALA A 15 9.88 -5.68 -8.72
C ALA A 15 9.87 -5.06 -10.12
N GLY A 16 11.01 -5.03 -10.81
CA GLY A 16 11.05 -4.69 -12.22
C GLY A 16 12.44 -4.56 -12.82
N LEU A 17 12.49 -4.19 -14.10
CA LEU A 17 13.73 -4.08 -14.87
C LEU A 17 13.80 -2.76 -15.64
N PRO A 18 15.02 -2.18 -15.78
CA PRO A 18 16.29 -2.67 -15.24
C PRO A 18 16.59 -2.24 -13.80
N ASN A 19 15.84 -1.27 -13.25
CA ASN A 19 16.24 -0.56 -12.03
C ASN A 19 16.06 -1.38 -10.74
N PHE A 20 15.07 -2.27 -10.70
CA PHE A 20 14.66 -2.99 -9.49
C PHE A 20 14.69 -4.51 -9.68
N ALA A 21 15.81 -5.01 -10.23
CA ALA A 21 16.05 -6.43 -10.52
C ALA A 21 16.23 -7.29 -9.25
N THR A 22 15.41 -7.06 -8.24
CA THR A 22 15.47 -7.69 -6.93
C THR A 22 14.07 -7.86 -6.33
N TYR A 23 14.01 -8.48 -5.15
CA TYR A 23 12.78 -8.68 -4.39
C TYR A 23 12.32 -7.38 -3.77
N PHE A 24 11.03 -7.08 -3.95
CA PHE A 24 10.29 -6.15 -3.10
C PHE A 24 9.05 -6.86 -2.55
N GLY A 25 8.92 -6.91 -1.22
CA GLY A 25 7.88 -7.66 -0.51
C GLY A 25 6.49 -7.15 -0.82
N ARG A 26 6.27 -5.85 -0.60
CA ARG A 26 5.07 -5.10 -1.00
C ARG A 26 4.61 -5.44 -2.40
N ASP A 27 5.55 -5.33 -3.32
CA ASP A 27 5.31 -5.36 -4.74
C ASP A 27 4.76 -6.70 -5.19
N MET A 28 5.39 -7.74 -4.68
CA MET A 28 4.99 -9.10 -4.92
C MET A 28 3.64 -9.43 -4.27
N LEU A 29 3.42 -9.00 -3.02
CA LEU A 29 2.19 -9.27 -2.27
C LEU A 29 0.99 -8.58 -2.92
N MET A 30 1.12 -7.31 -3.27
CA MET A 30 0.08 -6.54 -3.95
C MET A 30 -0.22 -7.08 -5.36
N THR A 31 0.81 -7.42 -6.12
CA THR A 31 0.63 -8.04 -7.43
C THR A 31 -0.13 -9.36 -7.30
N ALA A 32 0.11 -10.15 -6.24
CA ALA A 32 -0.65 -11.38 -6.01
C ALA A 32 -2.13 -11.15 -5.73
N LEU A 33 -2.48 -10.07 -5.02
CA LEU A 33 -3.88 -9.69 -4.81
C LEU A 33 -4.55 -9.28 -6.12
N LEU A 34 -3.89 -8.45 -6.92
CA LEU A 34 -4.41 -7.94 -8.20
C LEU A 34 -4.53 -9.04 -9.26
N MET A 35 -3.55 -9.94 -9.34
CA MET A 35 -3.49 -10.98 -10.36
C MET A 35 -4.30 -12.23 -10.04
N GLN A 36 -4.94 -12.29 -8.87
CA GLN A 36 -5.77 -13.42 -8.43
C GLN A 36 -6.79 -13.90 -9.49
N PRO A 37 -7.45 -13.05 -10.30
CA PRO A 37 -8.40 -13.50 -11.33
C PRO A 37 -7.76 -14.33 -12.45
N VAL A 38 -6.47 -14.15 -12.72
CA VAL A 38 -5.77 -14.76 -13.86
C VAL A 38 -4.67 -15.73 -13.48
N TRP A 39 -4.21 -15.71 -12.22
CA TRP A 39 -3.16 -16.60 -11.75
C TRP A 39 -3.67 -17.98 -11.30
N ALA A 40 -2.85 -18.99 -11.61
CA ALA A 40 -3.01 -20.33 -11.06
C ALA A 40 -2.64 -20.35 -9.57
N PRO A 41 -3.20 -21.27 -8.76
CA PRO A 41 -2.93 -21.33 -7.31
C PRO A 41 -1.45 -21.48 -6.92
N ALA A 42 -0.61 -22.02 -7.81
CA ALA A 42 0.84 -22.13 -7.59
C ALA A 42 1.56 -20.77 -7.50
N MET A 43 1.01 -19.70 -8.09
CA MET A 43 1.64 -18.37 -8.04
C MET A 43 1.53 -17.72 -6.65
N PRO A 44 0.35 -17.67 -6.00
CA PRO A 44 0.28 -17.29 -4.58
C PRO A 44 1.21 -18.09 -3.67
N GLU A 45 1.36 -19.41 -3.86
CA GLU A 45 2.33 -20.21 -3.09
C GLU A 45 3.76 -19.70 -3.25
N HIS A 46 4.17 -19.42 -4.49
CA HIS A 46 5.49 -18.91 -4.80
C HIS A 46 5.75 -17.57 -4.11
N VAL A 47 4.76 -16.66 -4.18
CA VAL A 47 4.78 -15.35 -3.52
C VAL A 47 4.90 -15.48 -2.00
N ILE A 48 4.02 -16.26 -1.38
CA ILE A 48 4.01 -16.47 0.08
C ILE A 48 5.33 -17.12 0.52
N ALA A 49 5.81 -18.13 -0.20
CA ALA A 49 7.07 -18.80 0.15
C ALA A 49 8.27 -17.84 0.07
N SER A 50 8.29 -16.92 -0.91
CA SER A 50 9.34 -15.91 -1.03
C SER A 50 9.34 -14.94 0.15
N ALA A 51 8.17 -14.39 0.52
CA ALA A 51 8.04 -13.51 1.68
C ALA A 51 8.42 -14.24 3.00
N LEU A 52 7.91 -15.45 3.20
CA LEU A 52 8.21 -16.24 4.40
C LEU A 52 9.71 -16.53 4.56
N ARG A 53 10.45 -16.74 3.46
CA ARG A 53 11.91 -16.96 3.52
C ARG A 53 12.68 -15.75 4.03
N LYS A 54 12.12 -14.55 3.86
CA LYS A 54 12.76 -13.25 4.11
C LYS A 54 12.19 -12.53 5.33
N LEU A 55 11.41 -13.21 6.17
CA LEU A 55 10.94 -12.60 7.42
C LEU A 55 12.10 -12.37 8.39
N SER A 56 11.98 -11.30 9.16
CA SER A 56 12.78 -11.09 10.35
C SER A 56 12.51 -12.23 11.36
N PRO A 57 13.41 -12.44 12.34
CA PRO A 57 13.15 -13.37 13.45
C PRO A 57 11.88 -13.05 14.25
N ASP A 58 11.44 -11.79 14.26
CA ASP A 58 10.28 -11.31 15.03
C ASP A 58 8.96 -11.35 14.26
N GLY A 59 9.03 -11.57 12.94
CA GLY A 59 7.89 -11.76 12.04
C GLY A 59 7.65 -10.60 11.06
N ASP A 60 8.54 -9.60 11.01
CA ASP A 60 8.47 -8.50 10.05
C ASP A 60 8.76 -9.02 8.63
N VAL A 61 8.09 -8.47 7.64
CA VAL A 61 8.27 -8.79 6.23
C VAL A 61 9.38 -7.91 5.67
N SER A 62 10.35 -8.52 5.00
CA SER A 62 11.34 -7.74 4.26
C SER A 62 10.63 -6.95 3.17
N HIS A 63 10.82 -5.64 3.19
CA HIS A 63 10.38 -4.76 2.13
C HIS A 63 11.23 -4.93 0.88
N GLU A 64 12.54 -5.05 1.05
CA GLU A 64 13.49 -5.06 -0.05
C GLU A 64 14.68 -5.96 0.28
N GLU A 65 15.14 -6.72 -0.73
CA GLU A 65 16.40 -7.44 -0.68
C GLU A 65 17.51 -6.62 -1.36
N ALA A 66 18.41 -6.09 -0.55
CA ALA A 66 19.62 -5.43 -1.03
C ALA A 66 20.62 -6.47 -1.58
N LEU A 67 20.98 -6.31 -2.85
CA LEU A 67 21.95 -7.15 -3.57
C LEU A 67 23.13 -6.32 -4.10
N GLY A 68 24.28 -6.97 -4.29
CA GLY A 68 25.43 -6.39 -4.98
C GLY A 68 25.87 -5.04 -4.40
N GLY A 69 25.93 -3.99 -5.23
CA GLY A 69 26.38 -2.66 -4.81
C GLY A 69 25.54 -2.02 -3.70
N GLN A 70 24.23 -2.29 -3.68
CA GLN A 70 23.35 -1.81 -2.61
C GLN A 70 23.67 -2.49 -1.28
N ALA A 71 23.85 -3.82 -1.29
CA ALA A 71 24.28 -4.58 -0.12
C ALA A 71 25.62 -4.05 0.44
N ILE A 72 26.59 -3.78 -0.45
CA ILE A 72 27.89 -3.20 -0.08
C ILE A 72 27.71 -1.84 0.60
N ARG A 73 26.90 -0.95 0.02
CA ARG A 73 26.64 0.38 0.57
C ARG A 73 26.01 0.30 1.96
N GLU A 74 25.00 -0.54 2.14
CA GLU A 74 24.27 -0.66 3.40
C GLU A 74 25.12 -1.33 4.50
N ASN A 75 25.86 -2.38 4.16
CA ASN A 75 26.79 -3.01 5.10
C ASN A 75 27.96 -2.07 5.46
N ALA A 76 28.40 -1.21 4.55
CA ALA A 76 29.41 -0.19 4.86
C ALA A 76 28.87 0.86 5.85
N ALA A 77 27.60 1.26 5.73
CA ALA A 77 26.95 2.15 6.69
C ALA A 77 26.83 1.49 8.08
N GLU A 78 26.45 0.20 8.14
CA GLU A 78 26.41 -0.55 9.40
C GLU A 78 27.80 -0.71 10.03
N TYR A 79 28.83 -0.95 9.22
CA TYR A 79 30.21 -0.96 9.68
C TYR A 79 30.62 0.37 10.33
N ASN A 80 30.33 1.49 9.68
CA ASN A 80 30.61 2.82 10.23
C ASN A 80 29.87 3.06 11.55
N ARG A 81 28.58 2.71 11.62
CA ARG A 81 27.78 2.80 12.83
C ARG A 81 28.38 1.99 13.99
N LEU A 82 28.79 0.74 13.73
CA LEU A 82 29.43 -0.12 14.73
C LEU A 82 30.76 0.46 15.22
N LEU A 83 31.54 1.07 14.34
CA LEU A 83 32.79 1.76 14.72
C LEU A 83 32.53 2.99 15.59
N GLU A 84 31.56 3.82 15.22
CA GLU A 84 31.18 5.01 16.00
C GLU A 84 30.67 4.62 17.38
N GLU A 85 29.81 3.61 17.46
CA GLU A 85 29.31 3.07 18.73
C GLU A 85 30.48 2.51 19.58
N ALA A 86 31.43 1.80 18.96
CA ALA A 86 32.59 1.27 19.66
C ALA A 86 33.48 2.38 20.22
N ARG A 87 33.70 3.46 19.45
CA ARG A 87 34.47 4.64 19.90
C ARG A 87 33.78 5.33 21.08
N SER A 88 32.46 5.45 21.05
CA SER A 88 31.69 6.09 22.12
C SER A 88 31.79 5.37 23.48
N ARG A 89 32.03 4.05 23.48
CA ARG A 89 32.14 3.24 24.71
C ARG A 89 33.54 3.23 25.36
N SER A 90 34.50 3.92 24.75
CA SER A 90 35.86 4.23 25.25
C SER A 90 36.79 3.03 25.58
N THR A 91 36.40 2.03 26.38
CA THR A 91 37.13 0.75 26.58
C THR A 91 36.22 -0.34 27.18
N GLY A 92 36.56 -1.63 27.01
CA GLY A 92 35.88 -2.76 27.67
C GLY A 92 35.44 -3.88 26.73
N GLN A 93 34.80 -4.92 27.28
CA GLN A 93 34.32 -6.07 26.50
C GLN A 93 33.30 -5.65 25.44
N ALA A 94 32.35 -4.77 25.80
CA ALA A 94 31.34 -4.26 24.87
C ALA A 94 31.95 -3.56 23.64
N ALA A 95 33.04 -2.79 23.83
CA ALA A 95 33.75 -2.15 22.71
C ALA A 95 34.47 -3.20 21.83
N ARG A 96 35.08 -4.24 22.43
CA ARG A 96 35.69 -5.35 21.69
C ARG A 96 34.66 -6.15 20.88
N ASP A 97 33.49 -6.40 21.45
CA ASP A 97 32.41 -7.14 20.78
C ASP A 97 31.88 -6.34 19.57
N LEU A 98 31.69 -5.02 19.72
CA LEU A 98 31.32 -4.15 18.60
C LEU A 98 32.39 -4.13 17.50
N LEU A 99 33.68 -4.05 17.86
CA LEU A 99 34.77 -4.12 16.88
C LEU A 99 34.85 -5.48 16.18
N GLY A 100 34.56 -6.58 16.91
CA GLY A 100 34.45 -7.92 16.34
C GLY A 100 33.33 -8.00 15.30
N ARG A 101 32.14 -7.47 15.64
CA ARG A 101 31.01 -7.35 14.71
C ARG A 101 31.36 -6.48 13.49
N ALA A 102 32.01 -5.33 13.70
CA ALA A 102 32.43 -4.45 12.63
C ALA A 102 33.39 -5.18 11.65
N ARG A 103 34.37 -5.93 12.16
CA ARG A 103 35.26 -6.75 11.31
C ARG A 103 34.50 -7.83 10.53
N ALA A 104 33.51 -8.47 11.16
CA ALA A 104 32.69 -9.47 10.47
C ALA A 104 31.89 -8.86 9.32
N VAL A 105 31.30 -7.67 9.52
CA VAL A 105 30.59 -6.93 8.46
C VAL A 105 31.55 -6.51 7.35
N LEU A 106 32.71 -5.95 7.70
CA LEU A 106 33.74 -5.55 6.73
C LEU A 106 34.23 -6.72 5.86
N GLY A 107 34.36 -7.91 6.45
CA GLY A 107 34.76 -9.12 5.73
C GLY A 107 33.68 -9.67 4.78
N ASN A 108 32.45 -9.16 4.84
CA ASN A 108 31.31 -9.67 4.07
C ASN A 108 30.37 -8.55 3.62
N LEU A 109 30.90 -7.44 3.12
CA LEU A 109 30.09 -6.28 2.70
C LEU A 109 29.07 -6.63 1.60
N GLN A 110 29.35 -7.62 0.77
CA GLN A 110 28.46 -8.12 -0.27
C GLN A 110 27.31 -9.00 0.24
N ALA A 111 27.25 -9.29 1.54
CA ALA A 111 26.19 -10.11 2.12
C ALA A 111 24.83 -9.49 1.82
N VAL A 112 23.94 -10.30 1.26
CA VAL A 112 22.53 -9.93 1.05
C VAL A 112 21.94 -9.43 2.36
N ARG A 113 21.23 -8.31 2.29
CA ARG A 113 20.58 -7.68 3.43
C ARG A 113 19.11 -7.48 3.13
N GLU A 114 18.29 -7.79 4.12
CA GLU A 114 16.85 -7.55 4.09
C GLU A 114 16.56 -6.21 4.78
N ASN A 115 15.65 -5.42 4.22
CA ASN A 115 15.21 -4.14 4.76
C ASN A 115 13.79 -4.27 5.32
N TYR A 116 13.55 -3.82 6.56
CA TYR A 116 12.27 -3.96 7.26
C TYR A 116 11.67 -2.59 7.64
N ILE A 117 11.99 -1.54 6.89
CA ILE A 117 11.55 -0.17 7.22
C ILE A 117 10.09 0.08 6.88
N MET A 118 9.56 -0.56 5.83
CA MET A 118 8.16 -0.41 5.42
C MET A 118 7.27 -1.31 6.26
N ILE A 119 6.14 -0.79 6.71
CA ILE A 119 5.26 -1.46 7.68
C ILE A 119 4.00 -2.04 7.03
N ASP A 120 3.66 -1.67 5.80
CA ASP A 120 2.47 -2.18 5.12
C ASP A 120 2.61 -3.65 4.72
N ASP A 121 3.82 -4.08 4.37
CA ASP A 121 4.13 -5.45 3.94
C ASP A 121 3.83 -6.48 5.03
N ASP A 122 4.04 -6.09 6.29
CA ASP A 122 3.74 -6.88 7.48
C ASP A 122 2.27 -7.30 7.54
N PHE A 123 1.39 -6.41 7.11
CA PHE A 123 -0.06 -6.59 7.14
C PHE A 123 -0.61 -7.15 5.82
N GLN A 124 0.09 -6.96 4.69
CA GLN A 124 -0.28 -7.55 3.41
C GLN A 124 -0.07 -9.06 3.37
N LEU A 125 1.00 -9.57 4.00
CA LEU A 125 1.30 -11.01 3.99
C LEU A 125 0.15 -11.89 4.54
N PRO A 126 -0.45 -11.60 5.72
CA PRO A 126 -1.62 -12.34 6.20
C PRO A 126 -2.80 -12.31 5.23
N VAL A 127 -3.02 -11.19 4.52
CA VAL A 127 -4.12 -11.07 3.55
C VAL A 127 -3.90 -12.01 2.36
N VAL A 128 -2.70 -12.02 1.79
CA VAL A 128 -2.34 -12.92 0.67
C VAL A 128 -2.37 -14.37 1.12
N ALA A 129 -1.80 -14.68 2.28
CA ALA A 129 -1.78 -16.04 2.84
C ALA A 129 -3.19 -16.56 3.14
N ALA A 130 -4.07 -15.73 3.69
CA ALA A 130 -5.46 -16.08 3.95
C ALA A 130 -6.21 -16.41 2.66
N ARG A 131 -6.05 -15.61 1.59
CA ARG A 131 -6.69 -15.89 0.29
C ARG A 131 -6.25 -17.21 -0.32
N TYR A 132 -4.96 -17.54 -0.27
CA TYR A 132 -4.47 -18.84 -0.73
C TYR A 132 -4.99 -20.00 0.15
N LEU A 133 -4.92 -19.86 1.48
CA LEU A 133 -5.33 -20.92 2.41
C LEU A 133 -6.86 -21.13 2.43
N ALA A 134 -7.64 -20.12 2.11
CA ALA A 134 -9.09 -20.22 1.96
C ALA A 134 -9.53 -20.69 0.56
N ASP A 135 -8.65 -20.69 -0.44
CA ASP A 135 -9.00 -21.05 -1.81
C ASP A 135 -9.51 -22.51 -1.88
N PRO A 136 -10.78 -22.75 -2.25
CA PRO A 136 -11.34 -24.10 -2.31
C PRO A 136 -10.75 -24.93 -3.46
N ARG A 137 -10.10 -24.29 -4.44
CA ARG A 137 -9.41 -24.98 -5.54
C ARG A 137 -8.15 -25.71 -5.07
N VAL A 138 -7.61 -25.35 -3.90
CA VAL A 138 -6.41 -25.96 -3.33
C VAL A 138 -6.81 -26.92 -2.20
N PRO A 139 -6.56 -28.24 -2.33
CA PRO A 139 -6.88 -29.21 -1.29
C PRO A 139 -6.12 -28.98 0.02
N SER A 140 -6.72 -29.32 1.16
CA SER A 140 -6.10 -29.16 2.48
C SER A 140 -4.76 -29.90 2.64
N LEU A 141 -4.59 -31.04 1.96
CA LEU A 141 -3.33 -31.79 1.95
C LEU A 141 -2.20 -31.00 1.27
N GLU A 142 -2.50 -30.28 0.20
CA GLU A 142 -1.54 -29.44 -0.52
C GLU A 142 -1.15 -28.24 0.33
N LYS A 143 -2.13 -27.54 0.92
CA LYS A 143 -1.90 -26.46 1.89
C LYS A 143 -1.00 -26.93 3.05
N ARG A 144 -1.26 -28.13 3.59
CA ARG A 144 -0.45 -28.73 4.66
C ARG A 144 0.99 -28.99 4.21
N ARG A 145 1.19 -29.58 3.03
CA ARG A 145 2.54 -29.84 2.47
C ARG A 145 3.29 -28.53 2.25
N PHE A 146 2.62 -27.53 1.68
CA PHE A 146 3.17 -26.20 1.48
C PHE A 146 3.65 -25.59 2.80
N LEU A 147 2.84 -25.62 3.86
CA LEU A 147 3.18 -25.04 5.17
C LEU A 147 4.29 -25.78 5.90
N LEU A 148 4.39 -27.11 5.76
CA LEU A 148 5.44 -27.90 6.40
C LEU A 148 6.81 -27.78 5.71
N ALA A 149 6.83 -27.42 4.43
CA ALA A 149 8.07 -27.21 3.69
C ALA A 149 8.87 -26.02 4.24
N GLU A 150 10.20 -26.13 4.27
CA GLU A 150 11.14 -25.02 4.54
C GLU A 150 10.81 -24.17 5.78
N ARG A 151 10.23 -24.78 6.82
CA ARG A 151 9.80 -24.09 8.05
C ARG A 151 8.84 -22.91 7.79
N ARG A 152 8.00 -22.98 6.75
CA ARG A 152 7.04 -21.93 6.40
C ARG A 152 5.98 -21.72 7.48
N LEU A 153 5.46 -22.78 8.09
CA LEU A 153 4.48 -22.69 9.17
C LEU A 153 4.95 -21.83 10.37
N PRO A 154 6.10 -22.10 11.03
CA PRO A 154 6.55 -21.25 12.12
C PRO A 154 6.82 -19.80 11.71
N ARG A 155 7.27 -19.56 10.48
CA ARG A 155 7.48 -18.21 9.93
C ARG A 155 6.16 -17.46 9.76
N LEU A 156 5.15 -18.10 9.17
CA LEU A 156 3.81 -17.53 9.02
C LEU A 156 3.23 -17.18 10.38
N VAL A 157 3.27 -18.12 11.35
CA VAL A 157 2.76 -17.88 12.71
C VAL A 157 3.55 -16.79 13.44
N ALA A 158 4.84 -16.62 13.18
CA ALA A 158 5.62 -15.50 13.72
C ALA A 158 5.12 -14.15 13.21
N ASN A 159 4.82 -14.03 11.91
CA ASN A 159 4.20 -12.84 11.34
C ASN A 159 2.78 -12.62 11.88
N LEU A 160 1.94 -13.66 12.02
CA LEU A 160 0.62 -13.49 12.67
C LEU A 160 0.75 -12.95 14.10
N ALA A 161 1.75 -13.44 14.85
CA ALA A 161 2.01 -12.96 16.19
C ALA A 161 2.51 -11.51 16.18
N PHE A 162 3.31 -11.12 15.18
CA PHE A 162 3.77 -9.75 15.00
C PHE A 162 2.60 -8.79 14.71
N VAL A 163 1.78 -9.10 13.71
CA VAL A 163 0.58 -8.34 13.33
C VAL A 163 -0.36 -8.17 14.51
N ALA A 164 -0.63 -9.25 15.25
CA ALA A 164 -1.47 -9.21 16.43
C ALA A 164 -0.90 -8.26 17.51
N ARG A 165 0.43 -8.21 17.71
CA ARG A 165 1.08 -7.30 18.66
C ARG A 165 1.01 -5.84 18.19
N GLN A 166 1.30 -5.57 16.92
CA GLN A 166 1.23 -4.21 16.37
C GLN A 166 -0.19 -3.64 16.43
N ALA A 167 -1.20 -4.51 16.25
CA ALA A 167 -2.61 -4.13 16.30
C ALA A 167 -3.17 -3.97 17.74
N GLU A 168 -2.45 -4.43 18.76
CA GLU A 168 -2.94 -4.49 20.14
C GLU A 168 -3.26 -3.11 20.77
N PRO A 169 -2.40 -2.07 20.63
CA PRO A 169 -2.62 -0.79 21.31
C PRO A 169 -3.98 -0.16 20.97
N TYR A 170 -4.32 -0.08 19.69
CA TYR A 170 -5.60 0.46 19.24
C TYR A 170 -6.79 -0.44 19.59
N ALA A 171 -6.61 -1.77 19.51
CA ALA A 171 -7.68 -2.72 19.89
C ALA A 171 -8.08 -2.58 21.37
N ARG A 172 -7.13 -2.22 22.25
CA ARG A 172 -7.38 -1.96 23.68
C ARG A 172 -7.89 -0.55 23.94
N ALA A 173 -7.33 0.45 23.26
CA ALA A 173 -7.65 1.86 23.45
C ALA A 173 -7.80 2.53 22.08
N PRO A 174 -9.03 2.62 21.52
CA PRO A 174 -9.24 3.05 20.15
C PRO A 174 -9.19 4.58 20.00
N ALA A 175 -8.02 5.16 20.27
CA ALA A 175 -7.68 6.55 20.05
C ALA A 175 -6.75 6.68 18.82
N ALA A 176 -6.80 7.81 18.11
CA ALA A 176 -5.97 8.05 16.92
C ALA A 176 -4.46 7.87 17.21
N THR A 177 -4.01 8.28 18.40
CA THR A 177 -2.60 8.15 18.82
C THR A 177 -2.17 6.72 19.15
N SER A 178 -3.10 5.76 19.18
CA SER A 178 -2.86 4.34 19.41
C SER A 178 -2.82 3.51 18.13
N LEU A 179 -3.02 4.15 16.97
CA LEU A 179 -2.89 3.55 15.64
C LEU A 179 -1.44 3.07 15.37
N VAL A 180 -1.26 2.25 14.34
CA VAL A 180 0.07 1.85 13.88
C VAL A 180 0.77 3.06 13.28
N SER A 181 1.86 3.46 13.95
CA SER A 181 2.66 4.63 13.61
C SER A 181 3.77 4.26 12.64
N PHE A 182 4.10 5.18 11.75
CA PHE A 182 5.38 5.16 11.06
C PHE A 182 6.55 5.28 12.04
N PRO A 183 7.71 4.71 11.71
CA PRO A 183 8.93 4.86 12.49
C PRO A 183 9.48 6.28 12.36
N HIS A 184 10.15 6.74 13.42
CA HIS A 184 10.90 8.00 13.37
C HIS A 184 12.18 7.84 12.58
N SER A 185 12.56 8.91 11.86
CA SER A 185 13.84 8.97 11.18
C SER A 185 15.00 8.92 12.20
N PRO A 186 16.03 8.09 11.96
CA PRO A 186 17.20 7.99 12.84
C PRO A 186 18.15 9.19 12.73
N ASP A 187 17.95 10.09 11.76
CA ASP A 187 18.81 11.25 11.49
C ASP A 187 18.66 12.42 12.49
N GLY A 188 17.83 12.26 13.51
CA GLY A 188 17.60 13.28 14.55
C GLY A 188 16.70 14.45 14.11
N GLY A 189 16.18 14.42 12.87
CA GLY A 189 15.32 15.48 12.34
C GLY A 189 13.88 15.48 12.85
N GLY A 190 13.52 14.59 13.77
CA GLY A 190 12.20 14.53 14.42
C GLY A 190 11.02 14.17 13.50
N HIS A 191 11.26 13.84 12.23
CA HIS A 191 10.22 13.51 11.26
C HIS A 191 9.93 12.01 11.20
N TRP A 192 8.74 11.65 10.75
CA TRP A 192 8.34 10.28 10.46
C TRP A 192 8.83 9.88 9.07
N ILE A 193 9.28 8.64 8.95
CA ILE A 193 9.61 8.04 7.65
C ILE A 193 8.31 7.62 6.99
N SER A 194 8.10 8.00 5.73
CA SER A 194 7.02 7.44 4.90
C SER A 194 7.24 5.93 4.73
N ALA A 195 6.68 5.12 5.61
CA ALA A 195 6.96 3.69 5.72
C ALA A 195 5.84 2.82 5.14
N SER A 196 5.23 3.27 4.06
CA SER A 196 4.31 2.47 3.24
C SER A 196 4.49 2.90 1.78
N TRP A 197 3.59 2.53 0.88
CA TRP A 197 3.84 2.59 -0.56
C TRP A 197 4.17 3.98 -1.09
N ARG A 198 3.67 5.06 -0.48
CA ARG A 198 4.06 6.43 -0.82
C ARG A 198 5.39 6.78 -0.14
N ASP A 199 6.42 5.99 -0.41
CA ASP A 199 7.71 5.95 0.28
C ASP A 199 8.66 7.13 -0.03
N SER A 200 8.18 8.14 -0.76
CA SER A 200 8.91 9.40 -0.88
C SER A 200 8.82 10.22 0.41
N ARG A 201 9.77 11.13 0.63
CA ARG A 201 9.81 11.96 1.85
C ARG A 201 8.52 12.77 2.03
N ALA A 202 7.94 13.26 0.94
CA ALA A 202 6.68 14.01 0.97
C ALA A 202 5.42 13.12 0.89
N GLY A 203 5.56 11.82 0.63
CA GLY A 203 4.46 10.98 0.15
C GLY A 203 3.24 10.87 1.06
N TYR A 204 3.41 10.94 2.39
CA TYR A 204 2.31 11.03 3.38
C TYR A 204 2.20 12.42 4.04
N ALA A 205 2.78 13.45 3.41
CA ALA A 205 2.75 14.84 3.87
C ALA A 205 3.27 15.05 5.31
N GLY A 206 4.26 14.25 5.72
CA GLY A 206 4.82 14.27 7.08
C GLY A 206 3.91 13.66 8.14
N GLY A 207 2.83 12.99 7.75
CA GLY A 207 1.92 12.29 8.65
C GLY A 207 2.60 11.13 9.38
N ARG A 208 2.11 10.87 10.59
CA ARG A 208 2.55 9.79 11.48
C ARG A 208 1.78 8.49 11.26
N PHE A 209 0.47 8.60 11.02
CA PHE A 209 -0.42 7.45 10.90
C PHE A 209 -1.02 7.44 9.50
N ALA A 210 -0.69 6.46 8.69
CA ALA A 210 -1.18 6.38 7.32
C ALA A 210 -2.54 5.68 7.22
N MET A 211 -3.40 6.18 6.33
CA MET A 211 -4.77 5.69 6.15
C MET A 211 -4.78 4.29 5.55
N ASP A 212 -3.98 4.05 4.52
CA ASP A 212 -3.83 2.73 3.90
C ASP A 212 -3.41 1.66 4.92
N VAL A 213 -2.43 1.91 5.77
CA VAL A 213 -2.03 0.97 6.82
C VAL A 213 -3.18 0.74 7.80
N ASN A 214 -3.75 1.81 8.35
CA ASN A 214 -4.62 1.71 9.53
C ASN A 214 -6.10 1.42 9.21
N VAL A 215 -6.58 1.79 8.04
CA VAL A 215 -7.96 1.60 7.58
C VAL A 215 -8.07 0.42 6.62
N ILE A 216 -7.04 0.18 5.82
CA ILE A 216 -7.04 -0.91 4.84
C ILE A 216 -6.29 -2.10 5.42
N TRP A 217 -4.97 -2.03 5.62
CA TRP A 217 -4.19 -3.25 5.85
C TRP A 217 -4.40 -3.91 7.22
N VAL A 218 -4.35 -3.17 8.32
CA VAL A 218 -4.46 -3.76 9.67
C VAL A 218 -5.77 -4.53 9.90
N PRO A 219 -6.98 -3.98 9.65
CA PRO A 219 -8.22 -4.75 9.86
C PRO A 219 -8.28 -6.01 8.99
N HIS A 220 -7.88 -5.92 7.73
CA HIS A 220 -7.87 -7.07 6.81
C HIS A 220 -6.81 -8.11 7.20
N ALA A 221 -5.68 -7.69 7.76
CA ALA A 221 -4.67 -8.60 8.29
C ALA A 221 -5.20 -9.38 9.50
N LEU A 222 -5.97 -8.75 10.39
CA LEU A 222 -6.62 -9.43 11.52
C LEU A 222 -7.73 -10.39 11.07
N GLU A 223 -8.50 -10.05 10.03
CA GLU A 223 -9.43 -11.00 9.40
C GLU A 223 -8.67 -12.18 8.76
N GLY A 224 -7.54 -11.88 8.12
CA GLY A 224 -6.61 -12.86 7.58
C GLY A 224 -6.07 -13.79 8.66
N VAL A 225 -5.70 -13.28 9.84
CA VAL A 225 -5.30 -14.10 11.00
C VAL A 225 -6.39 -15.12 11.33
N GLY A 226 -7.66 -14.71 11.40
CA GLY A 226 -8.78 -15.61 11.70
C GLY A 226 -8.93 -16.71 10.64
N THR A 227 -8.93 -16.30 9.37
CA THR A 227 -9.02 -17.20 8.22
C THR A 227 -7.88 -18.22 8.19
N ILE A 228 -6.66 -17.77 8.47
CA ILE A 228 -5.48 -18.64 8.50
C ILE A 228 -5.58 -19.65 9.65
N LEU A 229 -5.98 -19.22 10.85
CA LEU A 229 -6.11 -20.13 11.99
C LEU A 229 -7.18 -21.20 11.73
N ASP A 230 -8.30 -20.84 11.12
CA ASP A 230 -9.35 -21.79 10.73
C ASP A 230 -8.86 -22.74 9.62
N ALA A 231 -8.11 -22.25 8.64
CA ALA A 231 -7.51 -23.08 7.59
C ALA A 231 -6.44 -24.05 8.14
N LEU A 232 -5.68 -23.66 9.18
CA LEU A 232 -4.73 -24.55 9.85
C LEU A 232 -5.46 -25.71 10.55
N GLU A 233 -6.56 -25.43 11.24
CA GLU A 233 -7.40 -26.46 11.87
C GLU A 233 -7.98 -27.42 10.80
N GLN A 234 -8.51 -26.88 9.71
CA GLN A 234 -9.02 -27.67 8.57
C GLN A 234 -7.94 -28.50 7.85
N ALA A 235 -6.69 -28.02 7.86
CA ALA A 235 -5.52 -28.75 7.35
C ALA A 235 -4.96 -29.80 8.35
N GLY A 236 -5.66 -30.02 9.48
CA GLY A 236 -5.34 -31.05 10.47
C GLY A 236 -4.16 -30.68 11.37
N PHE A 237 -3.87 -29.39 11.57
CA PHE A 237 -2.92 -28.97 12.60
C PHE A 237 -3.63 -28.89 13.94
N THR A 238 -3.36 -29.85 14.83
CA THR A 238 -3.88 -29.82 16.20
C THR A 238 -3.21 -28.72 17.01
N ALA A 239 -3.85 -28.26 18.09
CA ALA A 239 -3.27 -27.26 18.99
C ALA A 239 -1.87 -27.67 19.51
N ALA A 240 -1.69 -28.96 19.85
CA ALA A 240 -0.39 -29.50 20.28
C ALA A 240 0.66 -29.47 19.16
N ALA A 241 0.26 -29.77 17.92
CA ALA A 241 1.16 -29.69 16.77
C ALA A 241 1.58 -28.24 16.48
N LEU A 242 0.66 -27.29 16.55
CA LEU A 242 0.97 -25.86 16.38
C LEU A 242 1.90 -25.35 17.49
N ASP A 243 1.66 -25.74 18.74
CA ASP A 243 2.53 -25.35 19.86
C ASP A 243 3.97 -25.85 19.70
N SER A 244 4.14 -27.07 19.22
CA SER A 244 5.47 -27.67 18.97
C SER A 244 6.14 -27.10 17.71
N LEU A 245 5.43 -27.01 16.60
CA LEU A 245 6.00 -26.63 15.29
C LEU A 245 6.16 -25.12 15.14
N ALA A 246 5.29 -24.33 15.80
CA ALA A 246 5.21 -22.88 15.66
C ALA A 246 4.97 -22.18 17.03
N PRO A 247 5.99 -22.16 17.92
CA PRO A 247 5.84 -21.65 19.29
C PRO A 247 5.35 -20.19 19.41
N ALA A 248 5.49 -19.38 18.35
CA ALA A 248 4.97 -18.02 18.29
C ALA A 248 3.44 -17.94 18.50
N ILE A 249 2.70 -19.05 18.29
CA ILE A 249 1.26 -19.14 18.58
C ILE A 249 0.91 -18.83 20.05
N ARG A 250 1.88 -18.99 20.97
CA ARG A 250 1.72 -18.69 22.41
C ARG A 250 1.90 -17.21 22.77
N ARG A 251 2.37 -16.38 21.84
CA ARG A 251 2.59 -14.95 22.10
C ARG A 251 1.24 -14.22 22.14
N ALA A 252 1.01 -13.40 23.17
CA ALA A 252 -0.14 -12.51 23.19
C ALA A 252 0.03 -11.37 22.16
N PRO A 253 -1.06 -10.86 21.57
CA PRO A 253 -2.45 -11.29 21.77
C PRO A 253 -2.89 -12.46 20.86
N LEU A 254 -2.04 -12.95 19.94
CA LEU A 254 -2.37 -14.07 19.05
C LEU A 254 -2.86 -15.31 19.81
N ALA A 255 -2.23 -15.63 20.94
CA ALA A 255 -2.65 -16.75 21.79
C ALA A 255 -4.10 -16.64 22.27
N THR A 256 -4.59 -15.43 22.52
CA THR A 256 -5.99 -15.18 22.88
C THR A 256 -6.88 -15.42 21.68
N TYR A 257 -6.55 -14.87 20.52
CA TYR A 257 -7.30 -15.04 19.27
C TYR A 257 -7.36 -16.50 18.80
N ALA A 258 -6.30 -17.27 19.06
CA ALA A 258 -6.23 -18.69 18.76
C ALA A 258 -7.23 -19.52 19.59
N ARG A 259 -7.48 -19.14 20.85
CA ARG A 259 -8.40 -19.85 21.77
C ARG A 259 -9.81 -19.29 21.74
N ASP A 260 -9.96 -18.00 21.48
CA ASP A 260 -11.22 -17.28 21.46
C ASP A 260 -11.34 -16.43 20.19
N ARG A 261 -12.06 -16.97 19.20
CA ARG A 261 -12.37 -16.26 17.96
C ARG A 261 -13.29 -15.06 18.16
N ALA A 262 -14.04 -14.99 19.26
CA ALA A 262 -14.87 -13.82 19.56
C ALA A 262 -14.00 -12.61 19.91
N ALA A 263 -12.92 -12.80 20.68
CA ALA A 263 -11.94 -11.76 20.95
C ALA A 263 -11.30 -11.21 19.67
N LEU A 264 -10.97 -12.07 18.70
CA LEU A 264 -10.45 -11.64 17.40
C LEU A 264 -11.49 -10.84 16.61
N ARG A 265 -12.74 -11.32 16.54
CA ARG A 265 -13.83 -10.59 15.87
C ARG A 265 -14.07 -9.21 16.50
N GLN A 266 -13.95 -9.10 17.82
CA GLN A 266 -14.04 -7.82 18.52
C GLN A 266 -12.88 -6.90 18.14
N ALA A 267 -11.64 -7.41 18.10
CA ALA A 267 -10.48 -6.62 17.67
C ALA A 267 -10.64 -6.13 16.23
N VAL A 268 -11.09 -6.99 15.31
CA VAL A 268 -11.42 -6.62 13.92
C VAL A 268 -12.48 -5.52 13.88
N ALA A 269 -13.57 -5.64 14.64
CA ALA A 269 -14.64 -4.64 14.67
C ALA A 269 -14.13 -3.27 15.18
N VAL A 270 -13.27 -3.26 16.21
CA VAL A 270 -12.62 -2.04 16.70
C VAL A 270 -11.75 -1.42 15.61
N TRP A 271 -10.93 -2.22 14.93
CA TRP A 271 -10.04 -1.78 13.85
C TRP A 271 -10.79 -1.27 12.62
N LYS A 272 -11.89 -1.88 12.22
CA LYS A 272 -12.76 -1.33 11.15
C LYS A 272 -13.29 0.07 11.51
N GLY A 273 -13.46 0.36 12.80
CA GLY A 273 -13.80 1.69 13.27
C GLY A 273 -12.71 2.75 13.08
N ALA A 274 -11.44 2.38 12.82
CA ALA A 274 -10.32 3.32 12.68
C ALA A 274 -10.52 4.37 11.59
N GLU A 275 -11.29 4.05 10.56
CA GLU A 275 -11.67 4.96 9.48
C GLU A 275 -12.17 6.31 9.98
N ARG A 276 -12.92 6.34 11.09
CA ARG A 276 -13.50 7.59 11.63
C ARG A 276 -12.46 8.67 11.91
N HIS A 277 -11.21 8.29 12.21
CA HIS A 277 -10.13 9.24 12.48
C HIS A 277 -9.62 9.94 11.22
N PHE A 278 -9.82 9.32 10.06
CA PHE A 278 -9.37 9.82 8.76
C PHE A 278 -10.48 10.56 7.99
N GLN A 279 -11.70 10.63 8.51
CA GLN A 279 -12.80 11.30 7.81
C GLN A 279 -12.59 12.81 7.78
N VAL A 280 -12.60 13.37 6.57
CA VAL A 280 -12.59 14.81 6.32
C VAL A 280 -13.95 15.21 5.74
N ALA A 281 -14.48 16.33 6.23
CA ALA A 281 -15.72 16.93 5.75
C ALA A 281 -15.52 18.44 5.65
N LEU A 282 -15.57 18.98 4.42
CA LEU A 282 -15.33 20.39 4.14
C LEU A 282 -16.56 21.05 3.50
N PRO A 283 -17.05 22.18 4.03
CA PRO A 283 -18.15 22.93 3.43
C PRO A 283 -17.71 23.63 2.12
N PRO A 284 -18.63 24.08 1.26
CA PRO A 284 -18.32 24.47 -0.13
C PRO A 284 -17.51 25.76 -0.22
N ASP A 285 -17.69 26.66 0.74
CA ASP A 285 -16.92 27.89 0.89
C ASP A 285 -15.44 27.58 1.17
N VAL A 286 -15.18 26.71 2.16
CA VAL A 286 -13.82 26.24 2.49
C VAL A 286 -13.18 25.51 1.31
N VAL A 287 -13.94 24.65 0.61
CA VAL A 287 -13.47 23.95 -0.59
C VAL A 287 -13.09 24.93 -1.69
N THR A 288 -13.91 25.95 -1.93
CA THR A 288 -13.67 26.97 -2.97
C THR A 288 -12.47 27.84 -2.64
N GLU A 289 -12.36 28.29 -1.39
CA GLU A 289 -11.24 29.11 -0.92
C GLU A 289 -9.91 28.36 -0.98
N ALA A 290 -9.89 27.12 -0.48
CA ALA A 290 -8.70 26.29 -0.46
C ALA A 290 -8.18 25.97 -1.88
N VAL A 291 -9.08 25.61 -2.80
CA VAL A 291 -8.72 25.40 -4.21
C VAL A 291 -8.19 26.67 -4.83
N ALA A 292 -8.85 27.82 -4.62
CA ALA A 292 -8.36 29.09 -5.13
C ALA A 292 -6.94 29.38 -4.59
N ALA A 293 -6.72 29.28 -3.28
CA ALA A 293 -5.42 29.50 -2.66
C ALA A 293 -4.35 28.56 -3.23
N LYS A 294 -4.67 27.27 -3.41
CA LYS A 294 -3.77 26.30 -4.03
C LYS A 294 -3.37 26.71 -5.44
N LEU A 295 -4.33 27.07 -6.29
CA LEU A 295 -4.05 27.46 -7.67
C LEU A 295 -3.16 28.72 -7.75
N HIS A 296 -3.39 29.70 -6.87
CA HIS A 296 -2.53 30.89 -6.77
C HIS A 296 -1.10 30.57 -6.32
N SER A 297 -0.88 29.44 -5.64
CA SER A 297 0.46 28.99 -5.22
C SER A 297 1.27 28.31 -6.34
N LEU A 298 0.62 27.96 -7.45
CA LEU A 298 1.24 27.26 -8.57
C LEU A 298 2.01 28.23 -9.48
N PRO A 299 3.03 27.76 -10.22
CA PRO A 299 3.67 28.56 -11.27
C PRO A 299 2.63 29.07 -12.28
N PRO A 300 2.76 30.29 -12.83
CA PRO A 300 1.70 30.92 -13.62
C PRO A 300 1.14 30.07 -14.77
N PRO A 301 1.95 29.39 -15.63
CA PRO A 301 1.40 28.56 -16.71
C PRO A 301 0.50 27.43 -16.19
N GLU A 302 0.84 26.85 -15.04
CA GLU A 302 0.10 25.76 -14.43
C GLU A 302 -1.13 26.26 -13.65
N GLY A 303 -0.97 27.32 -12.87
CA GLY A 303 -2.06 27.98 -12.15
C GLY A 303 -3.16 28.47 -13.10
N ASP A 304 -2.78 29.15 -14.18
CA ASP A 304 -3.72 29.68 -15.19
C ASP A 304 -4.47 28.55 -15.91
N TYR A 305 -3.77 27.46 -16.27
CA TYR A 305 -4.37 26.30 -16.90
C TYR A 305 -5.45 25.69 -15.99
N TRP A 306 -5.12 25.41 -14.74
CA TRP A 306 -6.05 24.79 -13.79
C TRP A 306 -7.18 25.73 -13.36
N GLU A 307 -6.93 27.03 -13.30
CA GLU A 307 -7.98 28.04 -13.10
C GLU A 307 -8.95 28.08 -14.28
N SER A 308 -8.48 27.87 -15.50
CA SER A 308 -9.34 27.71 -16.67
C SER A 308 -10.20 26.44 -16.59
N VAL A 309 -9.63 25.32 -16.10
CA VAL A 309 -10.34 24.06 -15.88
C VAL A 309 -11.41 24.23 -14.80
N ARG A 310 -11.05 24.85 -13.67
CA ARG A 310 -11.97 25.16 -12.55
C ARG A 310 -13.18 25.97 -13.04
N ARG A 311 -12.95 27.02 -13.82
CA ARG A 311 -14.01 27.87 -14.40
C ARG A 311 -14.92 27.13 -15.37
N ARG A 312 -14.37 26.24 -16.21
CA ARG A 312 -15.16 25.42 -17.16
C ARG A 312 -15.96 24.32 -16.48
N ALA A 313 -15.38 23.66 -15.48
CA ALA A 313 -16.02 22.54 -14.79
C ALA A 313 -17.12 22.99 -13.82
N GLY A 314 -17.04 24.21 -13.29
CA GLY A 314 -17.87 24.66 -12.18
C GLY A 314 -17.52 23.96 -10.86
N PRO A 315 -18.17 24.32 -9.74
CA PRO A 315 -18.04 23.58 -8.50
C PRO A 315 -18.61 22.16 -8.66
N PRO A 316 -18.07 21.16 -7.94
CA PRO A 316 -18.54 19.79 -8.04
C PRO A 316 -20.02 19.70 -7.61
N PRO A 317 -20.85 18.85 -8.25
CA PRO A 317 -22.19 18.55 -7.75
C PRO A 317 -22.04 17.72 -6.47
N LEU A 318 -22.02 18.40 -5.32
CA LEU A 318 -21.93 17.76 -4.01
C LEU A 318 -23.25 17.01 -3.75
N THR A 319 -23.28 15.69 -3.98
CA THR A 319 -24.46 14.87 -3.70
C THR A 319 -24.58 14.62 -2.20
N GLY A 320 -25.66 15.12 -1.60
CA GLY A 320 -25.94 15.01 -0.16
C GLY A 320 -25.34 16.15 0.66
N ALA A 321 -26.09 17.25 0.75
CA ALA A 321 -25.84 18.42 1.61
C ALA A 321 -24.41 18.98 1.55
N ASP A 322 -24.11 19.76 0.51
CA ASP A 322 -23.13 20.86 0.52
C ASP A 322 -21.78 20.58 1.22
N THR A 323 -21.23 19.37 1.16
CA THR A 323 -19.98 19.03 1.89
C THR A 323 -19.15 18.05 1.09
N LEU A 324 -17.89 18.40 0.79
CA LEU A 324 -16.92 17.46 0.25
C LEU A 324 -16.46 16.51 1.36
N ARG A 325 -16.62 15.21 1.14
CA ARG A 325 -16.24 14.16 2.10
C ARG A 325 -15.25 13.20 1.47
N PHE A 326 -14.17 12.90 2.19
CA PHE A 326 -13.16 11.93 1.76
C PHE A 326 -12.37 11.40 2.98
N LEU A 327 -11.57 10.36 2.76
CA LEU A 327 -10.59 9.89 3.74
C LEU A 327 -9.27 10.63 3.52
N ALA A 328 -8.79 11.33 4.55
CA ALA A 328 -7.45 11.93 4.59
C ALA A 328 -6.39 10.86 4.31
N LEU A 329 -5.30 11.28 3.66
CA LEU A 329 -4.18 10.40 3.35
C LEU A 329 -3.47 9.88 4.61
N SER A 330 -3.33 10.74 5.62
CA SER A 330 -2.62 10.44 6.87
C SER A 330 -3.11 11.34 8.01
N LEU A 331 -2.75 10.99 9.24
CA LEU A 331 -2.91 11.83 10.42
C LEU A 331 -1.55 12.35 10.89
N ASP A 332 -1.53 13.54 11.49
CA ASP A 332 -0.35 14.10 12.15
C ASP A 332 -0.02 13.41 13.49
N ALA A 333 0.97 13.94 14.21
CA ALA A 333 1.46 13.38 15.47
C ALA A 333 0.40 13.34 16.58
N GLU A 334 -0.52 14.31 16.56
CA GLU A 334 -1.65 14.48 17.47
C GLU A 334 -2.87 13.66 17.05
N GLY A 335 -2.83 13.00 15.88
CA GLY A 335 -3.93 12.20 15.35
C GLY A 335 -5.01 13.02 14.65
N ARG A 336 -4.67 14.23 14.16
CA ARG A 336 -5.57 15.06 13.35
C ARG A 336 -5.37 14.74 11.86
N PRO A 337 -6.45 14.70 11.06
CA PRO A 337 -6.35 14.38 9.64
C PRO A 337 -5.62 15.48 8.85
N ILE A 338 -4.69 15.07 7.99
CA ILE A 338 -4.07 15.93 6.98
C ILE A 338 -4.95 15.83 5.71
N PRO A 339 -5.69 16.89 5.34
CA PRO A 339 -6.77 16.82 4.35
C PRO A 339 -6.22 16.75 2.91
N ILE A 340 -5.78 15.56 2.51
CA ILE A 340 -5.32 15.25 1.16
C ILE A 340 -6.22 14.17 0.57
N VAL A 341 -6.89 14.48 -0.55
CA VAL A 341 -7.62 13.46 -1.32
C VAL A 341 -6.60 12.54 -1.96
N ASN A 342 -6.84 11.24 -1.98
CA ASN A 342 -5.86 10.25 -2.41
C ASN A 342 -6.54 9.02 -3.05
N THR A 343 -5.75 8.23 -3.76
CA THR A 343 -6.20 7.05 -4.51
C THR A 343 -6.34 5.78 -3.67
N ASP A 344 -5.79 5.76 -2.45
CA ASP A 344 -5.69 4.55 -1.62
C ASP A 344 -7.05 3.85 -1.36
N PRO A 345 -8.19 4.55 -1.21
CA PRO A 345 -9.49 3.90 -1.05
C PRO A 345 -9.86 2.93 -2.18
N ALA A 346 -9.26 3.07 -3.37
CA ALA A 346 -9.44 2.11 -4.47
C ALA A 346 -9.04 0.68 -4.07
N MET A 347 -8.07 0.52 -3.16
CA MET A 347 -7.64 -0.81 -2.71
C MET A 347 -8.72 -1.55 -1.92
N LEU A 348 -9.58 -0.84 -1.18
CA LEU A 348 -10.71 -1.46 -0.46
C LEU A 348 -11.69 -2.16 -1.40
N LEU A 349 -11.87 -1.64 -2.63
CA LEU A 349 -12.74 -2.27 -3.63
C LEU A 349 -12.21 -3.63 -4.11
N LEU A 350 -10.93 -3.93 -3.89
CA LEU A 350 -10.35 -5.23 -4.20
C LEU A 350 -10.36 -6.18 -3.01
N LEU A 351 -10.40 -5.64 -1.80
CA LEU A 351 -10.30 -6.43 -0.58
C LEU A 351 -11.66 -6.87 -0.05
N ASP A 352 -12.66 -6.01 -0.15
CA ASP A 352 -13.99 -6.21 0.42
C ASP A 352 -15.09 -6.26 -0.66
N PRO A 353 -16.13 -7.10 -0.49
CA PRO A 353 -17.39 -6.92 -1.20
C PRO A 353 -18.14 -5.71 -0.62
N LEU A 354 -18.11 -4.59 -1.33
CA LEU A 354 -18.71 -3.33 -0.89
C LEU A 354 -20.10 -3.15 -1.50
N GLY A 355 -21.04 -2.63 -0.70
CA GLY A 355 -22.32 -2.16 -1.25
C GLY A 355 -22.12 -0.98 -2.19
N ARG A 356 -22.99 -0.83 -3.19
CA ARG A 356 -22.96 0.25 -4.21
C ARG A 356 -22.66 1.63 -3.61
N ASP A 357 -23.42 2.03 -2.60
CA ASP A 357 -23.33 3.38 -2.03
C ASP A 357 -21.99 3.61 -1.35
N ARG A 358 -21.44 2.58 -0.71
CA ARG A 358 -20.11 2.65 -0.12
C ARG A 358 -19.02 2.73 -1.18
N THR A 359 -19.14 1.96 -2.27
CA THR A 359 -18.22 2.05 -3.42
C THR A 359 -18.23 3.45 -4.01
N LEU A 360 -19.41 4.05 -4.20
CA LEU A 360 -19.54 5.42 -4.69
C LEU A 360 -18.98 6.46 -3.73
N GLN A 361 -19.14 6.27 -2.41
CA GLN A 361 -18.56 7.14 -1.40
C GLN A 361 -17.02 7.17 -1.48
N LEU A 362 -16.39 6.01 -1.68
CA LEU A 362 -14.93 5.89 -1.76
C LEU A 362 -14.37 6.42 -3.09
N VAL A 363 -15.05 6.14 -4.20
CA VAL A 363 -14.60 6.48 -5.55
C VAL A 363 -14.97 7.92 -5.95
N GLY A 364 -16.02 8.49 -5.35
CA GLY A 364 -16.51 9.84 -5.65
C GLY A 364 -15.38 10.90 -5.66
N PRO A 365 -14.60 11.06 -4.58
CA PRO A 365 -13.49 12.02 -4.52
C PRO A 365 -12.40 11.78 -5.57
N ILE A 366 -12.15 10.52 -5.93
CA ILE A 366 -11.19 10.15 -7.00
C ILE A 366 -11.71 10.64 -8.36
N MET A 367 -13.01 10.48 -8.62
CA MET A 367 -13.63 10.79 -9.92
C MET A 367 -14.06 12.25 -10.09
N LEU A 368 -14.00 13.06 -9.03
CA LEU A 368 -14.12 14.50 -9.13
C LEU A 368 -12.95 15.07 -9.94
N ARG A 369 -13.25 16.02 -10.84
CA ARG A 369 -12.23 16.67 -11.68
C ARG A 369 -11.24 17.42 -10.82
N TYR A 370 -9.94 17.34 -11.13
CA TYR A 370 -8.94 18.24 -10.56
C TYR A 370 -9.26 19.69 -10.98
N PRO A 371 -9.14 20.70 -10.09
CA PRO A 371 -8.53 20.67 -8.75
C PRO A 371 -9.46 20.29 -7.59
N TRP A 372 -10.71 19.88 -7.83
CA TRP A 372 -11.65 19.49 -6.76
C TRP A 372 -11.40 18.07 -6.24
N GLY A 373 -11.06 17.15 -7.13
CA GLY A 373 -10.70 15.76 -6.83
C GLY A 373 -9.38 15.37 -7.46
N LEU A 374 -9.28 14.14 -7.95
CA LEU A 374 -8.04 13.59 -8.52
C LEU A 374 -8.08 13.48 -10.05
N PHE A 375 -9.26 13.51 -10.66
CA PHE A 375 -9.43 13.09 -12.05
C PHE A 375 -9.01 14.18 -13.03
N VAL A 376 -8.03 13.88 -13.89
CA VAL A 376 -7.60 14.76 -14.98
C VAL A 376 -8.01 14.14 -16.32
N GLU A 377 -8.69 14.94 -17.15
CA GLU A 377 -9.05 14.53 -18.51
C GLU A 377 -7.80 14.25 -19.32
N ASP A 378 -7.83 13.16 -20.10
CA ASP A 378 -6.72 12.69 -20.95
C ASP A 378 -5.41 12.33 -20.20
N LEU A 379 -5.48 12.14 -18.88
CA LEU A 379 -4.35 11.71 -18.06
C LEU A 379 -4.68 10.56 -17.10
N GLY A 380 -5.80 10.66 -16.37
CA GLY A 380 -6.19 9.71 -15.32
C GLY A 380 -6.24 10.34 -13.91
N PRO A 381 -6.43 9.52 -12.86
CA PRO A 381 -6.47 9.99 -11.47
C PRO A 381 -5.07 10.28 -10.93
N LEU A 382 -4.84 11.52 -10.49
CA LEU A 382 -3.63 11.92 -9.78
C LEU A 382 -3.52 11.17 -8.44
N ALA A 383 -2.30 10.88 -8.01
CA ALA A 383 -2.02 10.10 -6.81
C ALA A 383 -2.54 10.78 -5.54
N ALA A 384 -2.54 12.12 -5.51
CA ALA A 384 -2.97 12.94 -4.40
C ALA A 384 -3.55 14.27 -4.90
N ASN A 385 -4.33 14.94 -4.05
CA ASN A 385 -4.70 16.35 -4.20
C ASN A 385 -4.54 17.04 -2.85
N ASP A 386 -3.58 17.95 -2.78
CA ASP A 386 -3.18 18.69 -1.60
C ASP A 386 -3.86 20.06 -1.48
N ALA A 387 -4.84 20.38 -2.33
CA ALA A 387 -5.50 21.69 -2.36
C ALA A 387 -6.12 22.09 -1.02
N TYR A 388 -6.50 21.12 -0.19
CA TYR A 388 -7.11 21.35 1.13
C TYR A 388 -6.10 21.33 2.28
N ALA A 389 -4.83 21.01 2.01
CA ALA A 389 -3.76 20.95 2.99
C ALA A 389 -3.07 22.31 3.20
N SER A 390 -2.16 22.40 4.18
CA SER A 390 -1.42 23.63 4.47
C SER A 390 -0.35 23.95 3.40
N PRO A 391 0.10 25.22 3.30
CA PRO A 391 1.19 25.60 2.41
C PRO A 391 2.50 24.81 2.61
N ASP A 392 2.79 24.37 3.84
CA ASP A 392 3.96 23.54 4.13
C ASP A 392 3.91 22.19 3.38
N VAL A 393 2.71 21.61 3.24
CA VAL A 393 2.48 20.39 2.45
C VAL A 393 2.70 20.68 0.97
N TRP A 394 2.18 21.80 0.45
CA TRP A 394 2.38 22.20 -0.94
C TRP A 394 3.86 22.33 -1.28
N ASP A 395 4.62 22.97 -0.39
CA ASP A 395 6.05 23.15 -0.51
C ASP A 395 6.81 21.82 -0.44
N SER A 396 6.36 20.89 0.41
CA SER A 396 6.93 19.55 0.50
C SER A 396 6.77 18.77 -0.82
N PHE A 397 5.55 18.72 -1.37
CA PHE A 397 5.28 18.06 -2.66
C PHE A 397 5.98 18.75 -3.83
N ARG A 398 6.19 20.07 -3.78
CA ARG A 398 6.94 20.78 -4.82
C ARG A 398 8.41 20.33 -4.87
N ARG A 399 9.01 20.04 -3.70
CA ARG A 399 10.41 19.58 -3.56
C ARG A 399 10.58 18.10 -3.87
N ASP A 400 9.56 17.29 -3.62
CA ASP A 400 9.58 15.84 -3.84
C ASP A 400 8.28 15.41 -4.53
N ARG A 401 8.34 15.30 -5.86
CA ARG A 401 7.15 15.14 -6.71
C ARG A 401 6.67 13.70 -6.84
N TYR A 402 7.41 12.70 -6.34
CA TYR A 402 7.20 11.29 -6.71
C TYR A 402 5.80 10.74 -6.39
N HIS A 403 5.20 11.18 -5.27
CA HIS A 403 3.83 10.84 -4.87
C HIS A 403 2.93 12.09 -4.79
N SER A 404 3.26 13.12 -5.57
CA SER A 404 2.60 14.43 -5.50
C SER A 404 1.34 14.53 -6.36
N PRO A 405 0.59 15.65 -6.26
CA PRO A 405 -0.57 15.95 -7.11
C PRO A 405 -0.28 16.19 -8.59
N THR A 406 0.92 15.90 -9.10
CA THR A 406 1.21 15.95 -10.54
C THR A 406 1.42 14.57 -11.15
N VAL A 407 1.41 13.51 -10.34
CA VAL A 407 1.79 12.16 -10.76
C VAL A 407 0.58 11.25 -10.76
N VAL A 408 0.45 10.42 -11.80
CA VAL A 408 -0.46 9.28 -11.86
C VAL A 408 0.35 8.00 -11.72
N TRP A 409 -0.11 7.11 -10.84
CA TRP A 409 0.50 5.80 -10.63
C TRP A 409 -0.33 4.73 -11.34
N GLY A 410 0.28 4.03 -12.31
CA GLY A 410 -0.39 2.95 -13.06
C GLY A 410 -0.89 1.83 -12.17
N ARG A 411 -0.18 1.60 -11.06
CA ARG A 411 -0.57 0.75 -9.94
C ARG A 411 -1.98 1.06 -9.40
N ASP A 412 -2.22 2.32 -9.04
CA ASP A 412 -3.49 2.79 -8.47
C ASP A 412 -4.60 2.85 -9.52
N VAL A 413 -4.24 3.15 -10.76
CA VAL A 413 -5.15 3.02 -11.90
C VAL A 413 -5.65 1.59 -12.02
N ASN A 414 -4.75 0.60 -11.99
CA ASN A 414 -5.11 -0.81 -12.08
C ASN A 414 -5.93 -1.24 -10.86
N ALA A 415 -5.58 -0.77 -9.66
CA ALA A 415 -6.35 -1.05 -8.46
C ALA A 415 -7.79 -0.51 -8.55
N LEU A 416 -7.96 0.73 -9.04
CA LEU A 416 -9.27 1.33 -9.25
C LEU A 416 -10.09 0.58 -10.30
N LEU A 417 -9.49 0.25 -11.45
CA LEU A 417 -10.19 -0.44 -12.54
C LEU A 417 -10.59 -1.86 -12.15
N ALA A 418 -9.65 -2.63 -11.57
CA ALA A 418 -9.94 -4.00 -11.12
C ALA A 418 -10.94 -3.99 -9.95
N GLY A 419 -10.84 -3.02 -9.03
CA GLY A 419 -11.78 -2.84 -7.92
C GLY A 419 -13.19 -2.55 -8.42
N LEU A 420 -13.36 -1.54 -9.29
CA LEU A 420 -14.65 -1.21 -9.90
C LEU A 420 -15.24 -2.40 -10.66
N ALA A 421 -14.45 -3.09 -11.48
CA ALA A 421 -14.92 -4.26 -12.22
C ALA A 421 -15.37 -5.38 -11.28
N THR A 422 -14.62 -5.65 -10.21
CA THR A 422 -14.98 -6.65 -9.19
C THR A 422 -16.29 -6.29 -8.50
N GLN A 423 -16.49 -5.03 -8.10
CA GLN A 423 -17.73 -4.58 -7.48
C GLN A 423 -18.93 -4.67 -8.43
N ILE A 424 -18.75 -4.35 -9.72
CA ILE A 424 -19.81 -4.50 -10.73
C ILE A 424 -20.20 -5.98 -10.91
N LEU A 425 -19.21 -6.88 -11.01
CA LEU A 425 -19.46 -8.31 -11.16
C LEU A 425 -20.10 -8.94 -9.91
N ALA A 426 -19.81 -8.41 -8.72
CA ALA A 426 -20.36 -8.86 -7.45
C ALA A 426 -21.75 -8.27 -7.13
N ALA A 427 -22.20 -7.25 -7.88
CA ALA A 427 -23.47 -6.59 -7.61
C ALA A 427 -24.66 -7.56 -7.77
N ALA A 428 -25.64 -7.45 -6.87
CA ALA A 428 -26.83 -8.28 -6.94
C ALA A 428 -27.61 -8.02 -8.25
N PRO A 429 -28.22 -9.06 -8.87
CA PRO A 429 -29.01 -8.89 -10.09
C PRO A 429 -30.05 -7.76 -9.96
N GLY A 430 -30.09 -6.86 -10.94
CA GLY A 430 -30.99 -5.69 -10.93
C GLY A 430 -30.46 -4.45 -10.20
N SER A 431 -29.27 -4.51 -9.58
CA SER A 431 -28.62 -3.32 -9.01
C SER A 431 -28.21 -2.33 -10.10
N ASP A 432 -28.48 -1.04 -9.88
CA ASP A 432 -27.98 0.03 -10.76
C ASP A 432 -26.47 0.23 -10.56
N VAL A 433 -25.68 -0.28 -11.51
CA VAL A 433 -24.22 -0.14 -11.55
C VAL A 433 -23.75 0.93 -12.54
N SER A 434 -24.66 1.74 -13.09
CA SER A 434 -24.35 2.70 -14.16
C SER A 434 -23.26 3.71 -13.79
N ALA A 435 -23.29 4.22 -12.55
CA ALA A 435 -22.29 5.15 -12.04
C ALA A 435 -20.90 4.50 -11.88
N LEU A 436 -20.84 3.22 -11.52
CA LEU A 436 -19.58 2.47 -11.41
C LEU A 436 -19.01 2.19 -12.81
N GLN A 437 -19.87 1.81 -13.75
CA GLN A 437 -19.50 1.64 -15.15
C GLN A 437 -19.03 2.96 -15.79
N ASP A 438 -19.65 4.09 -15.44
CA ASP A 438 -19.20 5.40 -15.89
C ASP A 438 -17.82 5.76 -15.36
N ALA A 439 -17.59 5.58 -14.06
CA ALA A 439 -16.28 5.80 -13.45
C ALA A 439 -15.18 4.94 -14.10
N LEU A 440 -15.50 3.67 -14.39
CA LEU A 440 -14.61 2.75 -15.09
C LEU A 440 -14.31 3.23 -16.51
N ARG A 441 -15.34 3.52 -17.32
CA ARG A 441 -15.16 3.99 -18.72
C ARG A 441 -14.36 5.28 -18.79
N ARG A 442 -14.64 6.24 -17.91
CA ARG A 442 -13.91 7.51 -17.85
C ARG A 442 -12.44 7.28 -17.53
N THR A 443 -12.13 6.44 -16.56
CA THR A 443 -10.75 6.10 -16.20
C THR A 443 -10.01 5.43 -17.37
N VAL A 444 -10.59 4.40 -17.99
CA VAL A 444 -10.00 3.75 -19.18
C VAL A 444 -9.74 4.77 -20.28
N THR A 445 -10.75 5.59 -20.62
CA THR A 445 -10.64 6.58 -21.69
C THR A 445 -9.55 7.61 -21.43
N ALA A 446 -9.46 8.16 -20.20
CA ALA A 446 -8.45 9.16 -19.87
C ALA A 446 -7.04 8.58 -19.93
N VAL A 447 -6.85 7.37 -19.41
CA VAL A 447 -5.54 6.69 -19.41
C VAL A 447 -5.13 6.27 -20.82
N GLU A 448 -6.06 5.81 -21.66
CA GLU A 448 -5.78 5.52 -23.08
C GLU A 448 -5.36 6.77 -23.84
N ARG A 449 -6.07 7.89 -23.64
CA ARG A 449 -5.76 9.17 -24.29
C ARG A 449 -4.45 9.79 -23.83
N SER A 450 -3.98 9.44 -22.63
CA SER A 450 -2.65 9.85 -22.16
C SER A 450 -1.52 9.26 -23.01
N GLY A 451 -1.76 8.11 -23.68
CA GLY A 451 -0.73 7.33 -24.37
C GLY A 451 0.24 6.60 -23.43
N LEU A 452 -0.02 6.62 -22.12
CA LEU A 452 0.90 6.16 -21.07
C LEU A 452 0.35 4.99 -20.25
N ARG A 453 -0.71 4.33 -20.70
CA ARG A 453 -1.39 3.21 -19.98
C ARG A 453 -0.47 2.10 -19.47
N HIS A 454 0.64 1.86 -20.16
CA HIS A 454 1.61 0.81 -19.85
C HIS A 454 2.84 1.31 -19.07
N ALA A 455 2.87 2.59 -18.71
CA ALA A 455 3.93 3.14 -17.89
C ALA A 455 3.69 2.80 -16.41
N GLU A 456 4.77 2.67 -15.64
CA GLU A 456 4.70 2.51 -14.19
C GLU A 456 4.03 3.71 -13.52
N LEU A 457 4.50 4.91 -13.88
CA LEU A 457 3.93 6.17 -13.47
C LEU A 457 4.18 7.24 -14.56
N TRP A 458 3.32 8.24 -14.58
CA TRP A 458 3.42 9.37 -15.51
C TRP A 458 3.02 10.67 -14.84
N SER A 459 3.37 11.77 -15.48
CA SER A 459 3.05 13.13 -15.05
C SER A 459 2.47 13.90 -16.24
N TYR A 460 2.28 15.18 -16.04
CA TYR A 460 2.01 16.12 -17.10
C TYR A 460 2.93 17.33 -17.03
N ARG A 461 3.01 18.04 -18.15
CA ARG A 461 3.45 19.42 -18.22
C ARG A 461 2.40 20.26 -18.92
N ILE A 462 2.35 21.55 -18.59
CA ILE A 462 1.55 22.50 -19.36
C ILE A 462 2.42 23.04 -20.51
N ASP A 463 1.84 23.15 -21.70
CA ASP A 463 2.54 23.68 -22.86
C ASP A 463 2.96 25.15 -22.65
N ALA A 464 3.92 25.62 -23.45
CA ALA A 464 4.46 26.97 -23.31
C ALA A 464 3.39 28.08 -23.51
N GLY A 465 2.28 27.75 -24.18
CA GLY A 465 1.13 28.63 -24.35
C GLY A 465 0.13 28.60 -23.19
N GLY A 466 0.33 27.77 -22.17
CA GLY A 466 -0.56 27.65 -21.00
C GLY A 466 -1.92 27.00 -21.28
N GLY A 467 -2.17 26.57 -22.52
CA GLY A 467 -3.51 26.20 -23.00
C GLY A 467 -3.77 24.71 -22.99
N ARG A 468 -2.72 23.87 -22.93
CA ARG A 468 -2.87 22.42 -23.05
C ARG A 468 -1.99 21.66 -22.06
N LEU A 469 -2.58 20.64 -21.45
CA LEU A 469 -1.90 19.62 -20.68
C LEU A 469 -1.32 18.57 -21.62
N LEU A 470 -0.04 18.26 -21.42
CA LEU A 470 0.71 17.28 -22.19
C LEU A 470 1.17 16.16 -21.25
N PRO A 471 0.63 14.95 -21.39
CA PRO A 471 1.10 13.77 -20.68
C PRO A 471 2.59 13.52 -20.97
N GLU A 472 3.34 13.12 -19.95
CA GLU A 472 4.75 12.73 -20.08
C GLU A 472 5.12 11.60 -19.14
N ARG A 473 6.07 10.76 -19.56
CA ARG A 473 6.64 9.74 -18.66
C ARG A 473 7.35 10.39 -17.49
N TYR A 474 7.20 9.82 -16.31
CA TYR A 474 7.97 10.26 -15.16
C TYR A 474 9.41 9.72 -15.27
N GLY A 475 10.41 10.58 -15.01
CA GLY A 475 11.81 10.30 -15.34
C GLY A 475 12.47 9.10 -14.66
N THR A 476 11.88 8.54 -13.59
CA THR A 476 12.43 7.42 -12.81
C THR A 476 11.68 6.09 -13.00
N SER A 477 10.87 5.94 -14.05
CA SER A 477 10.12 4.70 -14.30
C SER A 477 11.00 3.54 -14.79
N SER A 478 10.72 2.32 -14.33
CA SER A 478 11.25 1.09 -14.94
C SER A 478 10.54 0.76 -16.26
N ASP A 479 11.23 0.07 -17.17
CA ASP A 479 10.65 -0.34 -18.46
C ASP A 479 9.64 -1.49 -18.29
N VAL A 480 9.91 -2.40 -17.36
CA VAL A 480 9.01 -3.49 -16.99
C VAL A 480 8.88 -3.51 -15.48
N GLN A 481 7.78 -2.99 -14.95
CA GLN A 481 7.46 -3.06 -13.53
C GLN A 481 6.40 -4.12 -13.26
N LEU A 482 6.55 -4.89 -12.18
CA LEU A 482 5.70 -6.02 -11.83
C LEU A 482 4.22 -5.63 -11.77
N TRP A 483 3.93 -4.45 -11.22
CA TRP A 483 2.57 -3.98 -11.06
C TRP A 483 1.99 -3.44 -12.36
N SER A 484 2.81 -2.95 -13.30
CA SER A 484 2.33 -2.62 -14.65
C SER A 484 1.78 -3.87 -15.36
N LEU A 485 2.26 -5.06 -15.01
CA LEU A 485 1.74 -6.32 -15.56
C LEU A 485 0.37 -6.71 -15.00
N THR A 486 -0.11 -6.03 -13.95
CA THR A 486 -1.46 -6.24 -13.40
C THR A 486 -2.57 -5.76 -14.33
N ASP A 487 -2.23 -4.97 -15.36
CA ASP A 487 -3.14 -4.60 -16.46
C ASP A 487 -3.76 -5.84 -17.12
N LEU A 488 -3.04 -6.97 -17.17
CA LEU A 488 -3.60 -8.23 -17.68
C LEU A 488 -4.82 -8.71 -16.88
N ALA A 489 -4.78 -8.57 -15.55
CA ALA A 489 -5.92 -8.93 -14.70
C ALA A 489 -7.07 -7.93 -14.88
N VAL A 490 -6.75 -6.65 -15.07
CA VAL A 490 -7.74 -5.62 -15.42
C VAL A 490 -8.43 -5.98 -16.73
N GLU A 491 -7.69 -6.17 -17.83
CA GLU A 491 -8.24 -6.55 -19.15
C GLU A 491 -9.12 -7.81 -19.05
N TYR A 492 -8.70 -8.82 -18.29
CA TYR A 492 -9.49 -10.03 -18.04
C TYR A 492 -10.82 -9.73 -17.35
N LEU A 493 -10.83 -8.90 -16.30
CA LEU A 493 -12.04 -8.51 -15.59
C LEU A 493 -12.97 -7.68 -16.47
N LEU A 494 -12.42 -6.72 -17.22
CA LEU A 494 -13.17 -5.86 -18.13
C LEU A 494 -13.88 -6.67 -19.22
N ALA A 495 -13.22 -7.68 -19.79
CA ALA A 495 -13.80 -8.55 -20.81
C ALA A 495 -15.00 -9.38 -20.31
N ARG A 496 -15.19 -9.50 -18.99
CA ARG A 496 -16.29 -10.25 -18.36
C ARG A 496 -17.44 -9.35 -17.91
N LEU A 497 -17.26 -8.03 -17.97
CA LEU A 497 -18.35 -7.12 -17.65
C LEU A 497 -19.50 -7.31 -18.65
N PRO A 498 -20.76 -7.17 -18.21
CA PRO A 498 -21.89 -7.17 -19.11
C PRO A 498 -21.67 -6.10 -20.19
N GLN A 499 -21.73 -6.50 -21.46
CA GLN A 499 -21.76 -5.53 -22.54
C GLN A 499 -23.06 -4.72 -22.43
N PRO A 500 -23.00 -3.41 -22.67
CA PRO A 500 -24.17 -2.54 -22.55
C PRO A 500 -25.33 -2.93 -23.48
#